data_AF-A0A6J5CED6-F1
#
_entry.id   AF-A0A6J5CED6-F1
#
_cell.length_a   1.000
_cell.length_b   1.000
_cell.length_c   1.000
_cell.angle_alpha   90.00
_cell.angle_beta   90.00
_cell.angle_gamma   90.00
#
_symmetry.space_group_name_H-M   'P 1'
#
loop_
_entity.id
_entity.type
_entity.pdbx_description
1 polymer ?
#
loop_
_entity_poly.entity_id
_entity_poly.type
_entity_poly.pdbx_seq_one_letter_code
_entity_poly.pdbx_strand_id
1 'polypeptide(L)'
;MLEDIMWLFINLVLPVTAPILGMWLEIVSARNIRDDTERLEALRRRRIVMLFKDGQLGWVGLLMCFAAVSDMLDGIRRHGLPVWAPLVVVALLGLVYTSGYFATKGAVDTAEALDGFAWRRFPEDYPSAFYTIIFTLISAVLFAGTHFWAQ
;
A
#
# COMPACT_ATOMS: atom_id res chain seq x y z
N MET A 1 6.90 -21.43 -13.61
CA MET A 1 6.03 -21.71 -12.44
C MET A 1 6.70 -21.39 -11.11
N LEU A 2 7.80 -22.06 -10.69
CA LEU A 2 8.47 -21.70 -9.43
C LEU A 2 9.05 -20.28 -9.47
N GLU A 3 9.67 -19.91 -10.59
CA GLU A 3 10.22 -18.57 -10.83
C GLU A 3 9.14 -17.47 -10.76
N ASP A 4 8.01 -17.67 -11.45
CA ASP A 4 6.86 -16.75 -11.42
C ASP A 4 6.29 -16.58 -10.01
N ILE A 5 6.18 -17.67 -9.25
CA ILE A 5 5.70 -17.66 -7.85
C ILE A 5 6.69 -16.90 -6.96
N MET A 6 8.00 -17.12 -7.14
CA MET A 6 9.02 -16.39 -6.39
C MET A 6 9.01 -14.90 -6.73
N TRP A 7 8.83 -14.55 -8.00
CA TRP A 7 8.72 -13.16 -8.45
C TRP A 7 7.51 -12.48 -7.81
N LEU A 8 6.33 -13.13 -7.83
CA LEU A 8 5.13 -12.63 -7.16
C LEU A 8 5.35 -12.42 -5.65
N PHE A 9 6.01 -13.37 -5.00
CA PHE A 9 6.27 -13.28 -3.57
C PHE A 9 7.20 -12.10 -3.23
N ILE A 10 8.30 -11.95 -3.96
CA ILE A 10 9.33 -10.92 -3.70
C ILE A 10 8.82 -9.52 -4.07
N ASN A 11 8.12 -9.38 -5.19
CA ASN A 11 7.77 -8.08 -5.74
C ASN A 11 6.38 -7.59 -5.35
N LEU A 12 5.48 -8.48 -4.89
CA LEU A 12 4.10 -8.11 -4.52
C LEU A 12 3.75 -8.48 -3.09
N VAL A 13 3.92 -9.75 -2.71
CA VAL A 13 3.45 -10.21 -1.38
C VAL A 13 4.29 -9.57 -0.26
N LEU A 14 5.60 -9.69 -0.31
CA LEU A 14 6.49 -9.21 0.75
C LEU A 14 6.42 -7.68 0.96
N PRO A 15 6.45 -6.84 -0.10
CA PRO A 15 6.45 -5.38 0.06
C PRO A 15 5.12 -4.82 0.57
N VAL A 16 4.01 -5.49 0.28
CA VAL A 16 2.67 -5.07 0.73
C VAL A 16 2.37 -5.61 2.13
N THR A 17 2.71 -6.86 2.41
CA THR A 17 2.40 -7.49 3.69
C THR A 17 3.27 -6.98 4.83
N ALA A 18 4.55 -6.66 4.59
CA ALA A 18 5.45 -6.24 5.66
C ALA A 18 5.03 -4.91 6.35
N PRO A 19 4.62 -3.84 5.63
CA PRO A 19 4.07 -2.65 6.26
C PRO A 19 2.75 -2.91 7.00
N ILE A 20 1.84 -3.71 6.42
CA ILE A 20 0.55 -4.05 7.02
C ILE A 20 0.74 -4.84 8.33
N LEU A 21 1.62 -5.84 8.33
CA LEU A 21 1.97 -6.61 9.52
C LEU A 21 2.64 -5.73 10.59
N GLY A 22 3.49 -4.79 10.16
CA GLY A 22 4.08 -3.79 11.05
C GLY A 22 3.02 -2.95 11.76
N MET A 23 2.05 -2.42 11.02
CA MET A 23 0.91 -1.69 11.63
C MET A 23 0.10 -2.57 12.58
N TRP A 24 -0.16 -3.81 12.19
CA TRP A 24 -0.91 -4.76 13.02
C TRP A 24 -0.21 -5.04 14.36
N LEU A 25 1.10 -5.27 14.34
CA LEU A 25 1.89 -5.52 15.56
C LEU A 25 1.90 -4.30 16.50
N GLU A 26 2.01 -3.09 15.97
CA GLU A 26 1.95 -1.84 16.75
C GLU A 26 0.59 -1.66 17.44
N ILE A 27 -0.50 -1.97 16.72
CA ILE A 27 -1.88 -1.90 17.26
C ILE A 27 -2.10 -2.96 18.34
N VAL A 28 -1.73 -4.22 18.09
CA VAL A 28 -1.93 -5.32 19.04
C VAL A 28 -1.11 -5.09 20.31
N SER A 29 0.15 -4.68 20.17
CA SER A 29 1.01 -4.40 21.33
C SER A 29 0.50 -3.24 22.18
N ALA A 30 -0.33 -2.33 21.65
CA ALA A 30 -0.84 -1.17 22.40
C ALA A 30 -2.03 -1.55 23.28
N ARG A 31 -2.76 -2.60 22.88
CA ARG A 31 -3.90 -3.12 23.62
C ARG A 31 -3.53 -3.87 24.90
N ASN A 32 -2.30 -4.37 25.00
CA ASN A 32 -1.86 -5.13 26.16
C ASN A 32 -1.47 -4.26 27.37
N ILE A 33 -1.48 -2.92 27.22
CA ILE A 33 -1.17 -1.98 28.29
C ILE A 33 -2.43 -1.77 29.14
N ARG A 34 -2.35 -2.08 30.44
CA ARG A 34 -3.47 -2.04 31.39
C ARG A 34 -3.71 -0.67 32.02
N ASP A 35 -2.70 0.19 32.07
CA ASP A 35 -2.82 1.55 32.58
C ASP A 35 -3.20 2.51 31.45
N ASP A 36 -4.27 3.29 31.64
CA ASP A 36 -4.82 4.17 30.59
C ASP A 36 -3.86 5.32 30.24
N THR A 37 -3.11 5.83 31.23
CA THR A 37 -2.09 6.87 31.04
C THR A 37 -0.90 6.36 30.23
N GLU A 38 -0.35 5.21 30.62
CA GLU A 38 0.75 4.55 29.90
C GLU A 38 0.33 4.12 28.49
N ARG A 39 -0.93 3.69 28.31
CA ARG A 39 -1.52 3.35 27.02
C ARG A 39 -1.62 4.56 26.11
N LEU A 40 -2.13 5.70 26.60
CA LEU A 40 -2.21 6.95 25.84
C LEU A 40 -0.83 7.44 25.37
N GLU A 41 0.19 7.34 26.24
CA GLU A 41 1.55 7.74 25.89
C GLU A 41 2.19 6.82 24.85
N ALA A 42 1.98 5.50 24.97
CA ALA A 42 2.42 4.51 23.99
C ALA A 42 1.72 4.72 22.63
N LEU A 43 0.42 4.99 22.62
CA LEU A 43 -0.34 5.28 21.41
C LEU A 43 0.16 6.55 20.71
N ARG A 44 0.51 7.61 21.47
CA ARG A 44 1.13 8.83 20.91
C ARG A 44 2.51 8.56 20.30
N ARG A 45 3.36 7.74 20.92
CA ARG A 45 4.67 7.36 20.33
C ARG A 45 4.51 6.48 19.08
N ARG A 46 3.56 5.56 19.10
CA ARG A 46 3.28 4.63 17.99
C ARG A 46 2.54 5.28 16.82
N ARG A 47 1.93 6.44 17.03
CA ARG A 47 1.38 7.30 15.96
C ARG A 47 2.38 7.53 14.83
N ILE A 48 3.62 7.90 15.18
CA ILE A 48 4.67 8.18 14.18
C ILE A 48 5.02 6.90 13.40
N VAL A 49 5.01 5.75 14.07
CA VAL A 49 5.29 4.46 13.44
C VAL A 49 4.17 4.06 12.49
N MET A 50 2.90 4.19 12.89
CA MET A 50 1.75 3.90 12.02
C MET A 50 1.72 4.82 10.80
N LEU A 51 1.93 6.12 10.98
CA LEU A 51 2.06 7.10 9.89
C LEU A 51 3.19 6.73 8.92
N PHE A 52 4.36 6.37 9.45
CA PHE A 52 5.48 5.93 8.64
C PHE A 52 5.14 4.66 7.82
N LYS A 53 4.40 3.71 8.41
CA LYS A 53 3.97 2.48 7.72
C LYS A 53 2.90 2.74 6.65
N ASP A 54 1.99 3.67 6.87
CA ASP A 54 1.03 4.13 5.85
C ASP A 54 1.76 4.79 4.68
N GLY A 55 2.71 5.68 4.98
CA GLY A 55 3.58 6.29 3.96
C GLY A 55 4.35 5.23 3.17
N GLN A 56 4.88 4.20 3.83
CA GLN A 56 5.56 3.07 3.17
C GLN A 56 4.65 2.36 2.16
N LEU A 57 3.38 2.12 2.47
CA LEU A 57 2.44 1.51 1.53
C LEU A 57 2.17 2.39 0.31
N GLY A 58 2.05 3.70 0.51
CA GLY A 58 1.92 4.66 -0.59
C GLY A 58 3.15 4.64 -1.51
N TRP A 59 4.36 4.61 -0.94
CA TRP A 59 5.61 4.48 -1.71
C TRP A 59 5.69 3.15 -2.47
N VAL A 60 5.28 2.03 -1.85
CA VAL A 60 5.22 0.72 -2.51
C VAL A 60 4.27 0.76 -3.70
N GLY A 61 3.05 1.30 -3.53
CA GLY A 61 2.08 1.45 -4.61
C GLY A 61 2.61 2.31 -5.77
N LEU A 62 3.30 3.41 -5.44
CA LEU A 62 3.92 4.28 -6.43
C LEU A 62 5.03 3.58 -7.23
N LEU A 63 5.92 2.83 -6.56
CA LEU A 63 6.98 2.06 -7.21
C LEU A 63 6.40 0.97 -8.13
N MET A 64 5.35 0.28 -7.69
CA MET A 64 4.64 -0.69 -8.52
C MET A 64 4.03 -0.05 -9.77
N CYS A 65 3.49 1.16 -9.66
CA CYS A 65 2.97 1.88 -10.82
C CYS A 65 4.08 2.21 -11.83
N PHE A 66 5.24 2.67 -11.37
CA PHE A 66 6.37 2.94 -12.26
C PHE A 66 6.94 1.66 -12.89
N ALA A 67 7.03 0.58 -12.12
CA ALA A 67 7.42 -0.72 -12.64
C ALA A 67 6.43 -1.23 -13.71
N ALA A 68 5.13 -1.07 -13.48
CA ALA A 68 4.09 -1.42 -14.45
C ALA A 68 4.19 -0.60 -15.75
N VAL A 69 4.51 0.69 -15.66
CA VAL A 69 4.78 1.52 -16.86
C VAL A 69 6.00 0.99 -17.61
N SER A 70 7.07 0.64 -16.90
CA SER A 70 8.29 0.09 -17.51
C SER A 70 8.00 -1.22 -18.26
N ASP A 71 7.36 -2.18 -17.59
CA ASP A 71 7.00 -3.47 -18.19
C ASP A 71 6.05 -3.30 -19.39
N MET A 72 5.09 -2.38 -19.28
CA MET A 72 4.19 -2.09 -20.39
C MET A 72 4.92 -1.51 -21.61
N LEU A 73 5.89 -0.61 -21.42
CA LEU A 73 6.70 -0.09 -22.53
C LEU A 73 7.53 -1.18 -23.20
N ASP A 74 8.10 -2.10 -22.43
CA ASP A 74 8.85 -3.23 -22.97
C ASP A 74 7.94 -4.24 -23.68
N GLY A 75 6.76 -4.53 -23.12
CA GLY A 75 5.76 -5.37 -23.78
C GLY A 75 5.25 -4.75 -25.08
N ILE A 76 5.03 -3.43 -25.14
CA ILE A 76 4.64 -2.73 -26.39
C ILE A 76 5.71 -2.89 -27.47
N ARG A 77 6.99 -2.81 -27.09
CA ARG A 77 8.11 -3.02 -28.04
C ARG A 77 8.16 -4.44 -28.58
N ARG A 78 7.76 -5.44 -27.79
CA ARG A 78 7.82 -6.87 -28.16
C ARG A 78 6.57 -7.36 -28.89
N HIS A 79 5.39 -6.96 -28.43
CA HIS A 79 4.10 -7.52 -28.85
C HIS A 79 3.19 -6.51 -29.55
N GLY A 80 3.59 -5.24 -29.65
CA GLY A 80 2.76 -4.16 -30.17
C GLY A 80 1.79 -3.59 -29.13
N LEU A 81 1.05 -2.55 -29.51
CA LEU A 81 0.13 -1.85 -28.60
C LEU A 81 -1.20 -2.62 -28.44
N PRO A 82 -1.52 -3.16 -27.25
CA PRO A 82 -2.77 -3.86 -27.04
C PRO A 82 -3.94 -2.88 -26.83
N VAL A 83 -5.16 -3.33 -27.15
CA VAL A 83 -6.39 -2.50 -27.05
C VAL A 83 -6.66 -2.02 -25.61
N TRP A 84 -6.22 -2.77 -24.61
CA TRP A 84 -6.39 -2.41 -23.20
C TRP A 84 -5.35 -1.42 -22.67
N ALA A 85 -4.25 -1.14 -23.40
CA ALA A 85 -3.16 -0.28 -22.93
C ALA A 85 -3.62 1.14 -22.53
N PRO A 86 -4.49 1.83 -23.29
CA PRO A 86 -4.97 3.16 -22.90
C PRO A 86 -5.69 3.16 -21.54
N LEU A 87 -6.49 2.13 -21.25
CA LEU A 87 -7.19 2.00 -19.97
C LEU A 87 -6.20 1.83 -18.82
N VAL A 88 -5.19 0.97 -19.00
CA VAL A 88 -4.14 0.74 -18.00
C VAL A 88 -3.31 2.00 -17.77
N VAL A 89 -2.96 2.75 -18.82
CA VAL A 89 -2.24 4.03 -18.69
C VAL A 89 -3.04 5.04 -17.86
N VAL A 90 -4.34 5.20 -18.14
CA VAL A 90 -5.20 6.11 -17.38
C VAL A 90 -5.31 5.69 -15.92
N ALA A 91 -5.46 4.38 -15.66
CA ALA A 91 -5.46 3.85 -14.30
C ALA A 91 -4.14 4.11 -13.56
N LEU A 92 -3.00 3.88 -14.22
CA LEU A 92 -1.67 4.13 -13.66
C LEU A 92 -1.45 5.61 -13.35
N LEU A 93 -1.91 6.53 -14.20
CA LEU A 93 -1.83 7.98 -13.91
C LEU A 93 -2.64 8.35 -12.65
N GLY A 94 -3.86 7.83 -12.52
CA GLY A 94 -4.67 8.01 -11.32
C GLY A 94 -4.02 7.42 -10.06
N LEU A 95 -3.42 6.24 -10.17
CA LEU A 95 -2.74 5.56 -9.08
C LEU A 95 -1.42 6.22 -8.69
N VAL A 96 -0.66 6.77 -9.63
CA VAL A 96 0.54 7.57 -9.35
C VAL A 96 0.15 8.82 -8.55
N TYR A 97 -0.90 9.53 -8.97
CA TYR A 97 -1.38 10.71 -8.27
C TYR A 97 -1.86 10.36 -6.85
N THR A 98 -2.75 9.38 -6.72
CA THR A 98 -3.32 8.99 -5.42
C THR A 98 -2.28 8.37 -4.50
N SER A 99 -1.46 7.43 -4.98
CA SER A 99 -0.40 6.81 -4.17
C SER A 99 0.68 7.82 -3.77
N GLY A 100 1.05 8.77 -4.65
CA GLY A 100 1.96 9.86 -4.29
C GLY A 100 1.36 10.82 -3.26
N TYR A 101 0.08 11.12 -3.38
CA TYR A 101 -0.65 11.90 -2.37
C TYR A 101 -0.69 11.18 -1.02
N PHE A 102 -0.98 9.87 -0.97
CA PHE A 102 -0.98 9.12 0.29
C PHE A 102 0.43 8.86 0.85
N ALA A 103 1.43 8.67 -0.01
CA ALA A 103 2.83 8.56 0.42
C ALA A 103 3.30 9.83 1.14
N THR A 104 2.82 11.00 0.69
CA THR A 104 3.12 12.30 1.31
C THR A 104 2.20 12.64 2.49
N LYS A 105 0.91 12.31 2.43
CA LYS A 105 -0.06 12.54 3.52
C LYS A 105 0.02 11.55 4.68
N GLY A 106 0.47 10.32 4.44
CA GLY A 106 0.78 9.35 5.49
C GLY A 106 1.82 9.86 6.47
N ALA A 107 2.55 10.94 6.15
CA ALA A 107 3.44 11.63 7.09
C ALA A 107 2.74 12.68 7.99
N VAL A 108 1.49 13.06 7.73
CA VAL A 108 0.90 14.32 8.25
C VAL A 108 -0.38 14.13 9.07
N ASP A 109 -1.29 13.22 8.73
CA ASP A 109 -2.64 13.19 9.35
C ASP A 109 -3.13 11.78 9.74
N THR A 110 -2.92 11.40 11.01
CA THR A 110 -3.79 10.46 11.76
C THR A 110 -3.75 10.88 13.23
N ALA A 111 -4.76 11.64 13.67
CA ALA A 111 -4.77 12.27 14.99
C ALA A 111 -5.87 11.77 15.94
N GLU A 112 -6.90 11.04 15.48
CA GLU A 112 -8.15 10.98 16.29
C GLU A 112 -8.76 9.60 16.63
N ALA A 113 -8.23 8.45 16.23
CA ALA A 113 -8.95 7.18 16.45
C ALA A 113 -8.13 6.06 17.11
N LEU A 114 -7.86 6.15 18.41
CA LEU A 114 -7.31 5.00 19.16
C LEU A 114 -8.14 4.59 20.40
N ASP A 115 -9.14 5.39 20.78
CA ASP A 115 -10.10 5.01 21.81
C ASP A 115 -11.27 4.24 21.18
N GLY A 116 -11.21 2.91 21.25
CA GLY A 116 -12.32 2.02 20.85
C GLY A 116 -12.20 1.34 19.47
N PHE A 117 -11.01 1.33 18.87
CA PHE A 117 -10.73 0.72 17.57
C PHE A 117 -11.33 -0.69 17.40
N ALA A 118 -12.15 -0.88 16.37
CA ALA A 118 -12.63 -2.18 15.91
C ALA A 118 -12.31 -2.32 14.43
N TRP A 119 -11.80 -3.49 13.98
CA TRP A 119 -11.49 -3.72 12.56
C TRP A 119 -12.66 -3.46 11.61
N ARG A 120 -13.90 -3.65 12.09
CA ARG A 120 -15.12 -3.32 11.33
C ARG A 120 -15.28 -1.81 11.05
N ARG A 121 -14.67 -0.96 11.87
CA ARG A 121 -14.64 0.51 11.74
C ARG A 121 -13.29 1.03 11.24
N PHE A 122 -12.35 0.16 10.85
CA PHE A 122 -11.07 0.58 10.28
C PHE A 122 -11.19 1.62 9.15
N PRO A 123 -12.16 1.51 8.21
CA PRO A 123 -12.35 2.52 7.19
C PRO A 123 -12.82 3.89 7.73
N GLU A 124 -13.55 3.89 8.84
CA GLU A 124 -14.08 5.09 9.49
C GLU A 124 -13.02 5.76 10.37
N ASP A 125 -12.26 4.95 11.12
CA ASP A 125 -11.22 5.36 12.06
C ASP A 125 -9.92 5.76 11.34
N TYR A 126 -9.60 5.09 10.22
CA TYR A 126 -8.36 5.24 9.44
C TYR A 126 -8.62 5.26 7.93
N PRO A 127 -9.39 6.25 7.41
CA PRO A 127 -9.76 6.30 6.00
C PRO A 127 -8.53 6.37 5.08
N SER A 128 -7.52 7.16 5.44
CA SER A 128 -6.29 7.30 4.64
C SER A 128 -5.53 5.98 4.50
N ALA A 129 -5.32 5.23 5.59
CA ALA A 129 -4.67 3.92 5.57
C ALA A 129 -5.47 2.92 4.74
N PHE A 130 -6.80 2.91 4.93
CA PHE A 130 -7.72 2.05 4.19
C PHE A 130 -7.66 2.28 2.68
N TYR A 131 -7.75 3.53 2.23
CA TYR A 131 -7.62 3.87 0.81
C TYR A 131 -6.23 3.57 0.27
N THR A 132 -5.18 3.81 1.06
CA THR A 132 -3.80 3.49 0.66
C THR A 132 -3.65 1.99 0.38
N ILE A 133 -4.18 1.12 1.26
CA ILE A 133 -4.18 -0.33 1.06
C ILE A 133 -4.90 -0.70 -0.25
N ILE A 134 -6.08 -0.12 -0.51
CA ILE A 134 -6.84 -0.38 -1.75
C ILE A 134 -6.01 0.02 -2.97
N PHE A 135 -5.44 1.22 -2.98
CA PHE A 135 -4.67 1.70 -4.12
C PHE A 135 -3.40 0.87 -4.34
N THR A 136 -2.69 0.49 -3.28
CA THR A 136 -1.55 -0.42 -3.37
C THR A 136 -1.94 -1.79 -3.95
N LEU A 137 -3.10 -2.34 -3.57
CA LEU A 137 -3.60 -3.60 -4.13
C LEU A 137 -3.95 -3.48 -5.62
N ILE A 138 -4.54 -2.36 -6.04
CA ILE A 138 -4.84 -2.12 -7.46
C ILE A 138 -3.53 -1.96 -8.26
N SER A 139 -2.57 -1.19 -7.75
CA SER A 139 -1.22 -1.05 -8.34
C SER A 139 -0.51 -2.40 -8.48
N ALA A 140 -0.62 -3.25 -7.45
CA ALA A 140 -0.08 -4.61 -7.46
C ALA A 140 -0.69 -5.48 -8.57
N VAL A 141 -2.01 -5.46 -8.72
CA VAL A 141 -2.71 -6.21 -9.78
C VAL A 141 -2.30 -5.72 -11.17
N LEU A 142 -2.26 -4.40 -11.38
CA LEU A 142 -1.85 -3.83 -12.66
C LEU A 142 -0.40 -4.19 -12.99
N PHE A 143 0.50 -4.08 -12.02
CA PHE A 143 1.91 -4.45 -12.20
C PHE A 143 2.08 -5.91 -12.57
N ALA A 144 1.45 -6.83 -11.83
CA ALA A 144 1.48 -8.26 -12.18
C ALA A 144 0.92 -8.51 -13.59
N GLY A 145 -0.21 -7.87 -13.93
CA GLY A 145 -0.85 -8.00 -15.24
C GLY A 145 0.05 -7.51 -16.37
N THR A 146 0.69 -6.34 -16.23
CA THR A 146 1.63 -5.81 -17.23
C THR A 146 2.89 -6.66 -17.32
N HIS A 147 3.38 -7.18 -16.19
CA HIS A 147 4.59 -7.99 -16.13
C HIS A 147 4.44 -9.29 -16.92
N PHE A 148 3.41 -10.08 -16.61
CA PHE A 148 3.20 -11.37 -17.28
C PHE A 148 2.77 -11.24 -18.74
N TRP A 149 2.23 -10.09 -19.15
CA TRP A 149 1.97 -9.82 -20.56
C TRP A 149 3.24 -9.43 -21.34
N ALA A 150 4.20 -8.77 -20.69
CA ALA A 150 5.42 -8.29 -21.34
C ALA A 150 6.52 -9.36 -21.50
N GLN A 151 6.37 -10.50 -20.83
CA GLN A 151 7.23 -11.68 -20.97
C GLN A 151 6.87 -12.50 -22.21
#